data_AF-A0A3M8P6F1-F1
#
_entry.id   AF-A0A3M8P6F1-F1
#
_cell.length_a   1.000
_cell.length_b   1.000
_cell.length_c   1.000
_cell.angle_alpha   90.00
_cell.angle_beta   90.00
_cell.angle_gamma   90.00
#
_symmetry.space_group_name_H-M   'P 1'
#
loop_
_entity.id
_entity.type
_entity.pdbx_description
1 polymer ?
#
loop_
_entity_poly.entity_id
_entity_poly.type
_entity_poly.pdbx_seq_one_letter_code
_entity_poly.pdbx_strand_id
1 'polypeptide(L)' 'MLVKSVEHFLQELDVYIVYYNHIEMKTKLKDMSPVEYRTHVQQVA' A
#
# COMPACT_ATOMS: atom_id res chain seq x y z
N MET A 1 17.26 -21.40 13.35
CA MET A 1 17.68 -20.01 13.06
C MET A 1 17.10 -19.42 11.78
N LEU A 2 16.51 -20.19 10.86
CA LEU A 2 15.92 -19.66 9.60
C LEU A 2 14.49 -19.11 9.73
N VAL A 3 13.71 -19.56 10.72
CA VAL A 3 12.32 -19.11 10.90
C VAL A 3 12.25 -17.63 11.32
N LYS A 4 13.23 -17.19 12.13
CA LYS A 4 13.36 -15.79 12.56
C LYS A 4 13.61 -14.82 11.40
N SER A 5 14.15 -15.25 10.26
CA SER A 5 14.38 -14.35 9.12
C SER A 5 13.14 -14.18 8.26
N VAL A 6 12.33 -15.22 8.07
CA VAL A 6 11.12 -15.14 7.25
C VAL A 6 10.00 -14.42 7.98
N GLU A 7 9.76 -14.73 9.27
CA GLU A 7 8.74 -14.03 10.06
C GLU A 7 9.08 -12.55 10.25
N HIS A 8 10.36 -12.24 10.50
CA HIS A 8 10.81 -10.86 10.59
C HIS A 8 10.67 -10.12 9.26
N PHE A 9 11.02 -10.77 8.14
CA PHE A 9 10.83 -10.19 6.81
C PHE A 9 9.34 -9.91 6.50
N LEU A 10 8.43 -10.82 6.87
CA LEU A 10 6.99 -10.59 6.67
C LEU A 10 6.48 -9.40 7.49
N GLN A 11 6.96 -9.24 8.73
CA GLN A 11 6.63 -8.07 9.56
C GLN A 11 7.14 -6.77 8.94
N GLU A 12 8.37 -6.75 8.42
CA GLU A 12 8.91 -5.57 7.74
C GLU A 12 8.15 -5.25 6.45
N LEU A 13 7.72 -6.28 5.71
CA LEU A 13 6.92 -6.13 4.49
C LEU A 13 5.55 -5.52 4.79
N ASP A 14 4.86 -5.96 5.84
CA ASP A 14 3.58 -5.39 6.26
C ASP A 14 3.72 -3.91 6.64
N VAL A 15 4.78 -3.57 7.39
CA VAL A 15 5.08 -2.17 7.75
C VAL A 15 5.35 -1.34 6.50
N TYR A 16 6.11 -1.87 5.53
CA TYR A 16 6.38 -1.19 4.27
C TYR A 16 5.11 -0.96 3.44
N ILE A 17 4.22 -1.95 3.35
CA ILE A 17 2.94 -1.83 2.65
C ILE A 17 2.08 -0.74 3.28
N VAL A 18 1.97 -0.70 4.62
CA VAL A 18 1.24 0.34 5.35
C VAL A 18 1.85 1.72 5.10
N TYR A 19 3.19 1.83 5.19
CA TYR A 19 3.91 3.08 4.93
C TYR A 19 3.68 3.59 3.51
N TYR A 20 3.88 2.74 2.50
CA TYR A 20 3.71 3.10 1.10
C TYR A 20 2.26 3.53 0.80
N ASN A 21 1.29 2.73 1.27
CA ASN A 21 -0.12 3.06 1.11
C ASN A 21 -0.47 4.37 1.83
N HIS A 22 0.14 4.70 2.96
CA HIS A 22 -0.16 5.95 3.66
C HIS A 22 0.49 7.17 3.00
N ILE A 23 1.71 7.04 2.45
CA ILE A 23 2.45 8.17 1.87
C ILE A 23 2.02 8.48 0.43
N GLU A 24 1.84 7.47 -0.42
CA GLU A 24 1.56 7.68 -1.84
C GLU A 24 0.07 7.97 -2.12
N MET A 25 -0.84 7.43 -1.30
CA MET A 25 -2.27 7.63 -1.51
C MET A 25 -2.69 9.06 -1.15
N LYS A 26 -2.15 9.67 -0.09
CA LYS A 26 -2.58 11.02 0.30
C LYS A 26 -2.20 12.11 -0.70
N THR A 27 -1.14 11.91 -1.49
CA THR A 27 -0.66 12.88 -2.49
C THR A 27 -1.24 12.67 -3.89
N LYS A 28 -1.55 11.42 -4.28
CA LYS A 28 -2.06 11.11 -5.64
C LYS A 28 -3.57 11.08 -5.77
N LEU A 29 -4.30 10.91 -4.66
CA LEU A 29 -5.74 10.66 -4.73
C LEU A 29 -6.60 11.89 -5.07
N LYS A 30 -6.07 13.13 -5.12
CA LYS A 30 -6.87 14.34 -5.40
C LYS A 30 -8.19 14.37 -4.60
N ASP A 31 -8.09 14.14 -3.29
CA ASP A 31 -9.23 14.03 -2.36
C ASP A 31 -10.14 12.80 -2.50
N MET A 32 -9.80 11.84 -3.37
CA MET A 32 -10.51 10.56 -3.46
C MET A 32 -10.10 9.59 -2.35
N SER A 33 -10.97 8.66 -2.00
CA SER A 33 -10.58 7.46 -1.26
C SER A 33 -9.83 6.46 -2.17
N PRO A 34 -9.08 5.51 -1.60
CA PRO A 34 -8.35 4.50 -2.37
C PRO A 34 -9.24 3.66 -3.29
N VAL A 35 -10.48 3.42 -2.87
CA VAL A 35 -11.47 2.66 -3.65
C VAL A 35 -11.92 3.50 -4.84
N GLU A 36 -12.25 4.78 -4.63
CA GLU A 36 -12.68 5.70 -5.69
C GLU A 36 -11.60 5.90 -6.75
N TYR A 37 -10.34 6.02 -6.35
CA TYR A 37 -9.25 6.15 -7.32
C TYR A 37 -9.03 4.91 -8.16
N ARG A 38 -9.11 3.70 -7.57
CA ARG A 38 -9.01 2.46 -8.35
C ARG A 38 -10.14 2.35 -9.37
N THR A 39 -11.36 2.68 -8.96
CA THR A 39 -12.53 2.72 -9.86
C THR A 39 -12.34 3.75 -10.97
N HIS A 40 -11.86 4.96 -10.64
CA HIS A 40 -11.62 6.02 -11.62
C HIS A 40 -10.55 5.62 -12.64
N VAL A 41 -9.40 5.09 -12.19
CA VAL A 41 -8.33 4.61 -13.09
C VAL A 41 -8.81 3.48 -13.99
N GLN A 42 -9.62 2.54 -13.47
CA GLN A 42 -10.21 1.46 -14.28
C GLN A 42 -11.24 1.94 -15.32
N GLN A 43 -11.89 3.08 -15.10
CA GLN A 43 -12.86 3.65 -16.04
C GLN A 43 -12.20 4.55 -17.10
N VAL A 44 -11.02 5.10 -16.80
CA VAL A 44 -10.27 6.00 -17.70
C VAL A 44 -9.31 5.22 -18.61
N ALA A 45 -8.89 4.01 -18.20
CA ALA A 45 -8.13 3.06 -19.02
C ALA A 45 -9.02 2.35 -20.05
#